data_AF-A0A5N5SLB3-F1
#
_entry.id   AF-A0A5N5SLB3-F1
#
_cell.length_a   1.000
_cell.length_b   1.000
_cell.length_c   1.000
_cell.angle_alpha   90.00
_cell.angle_beta   90.00
_cell.angle_gamma   90.00
#
_symmetry.space_group_name_H-M   'P 1'
#
loop_
_entity.id
_entity.type
_entity.pdbx_description
1 polymer ?
#
loop_
_entity_poly.entity_id
_entity_poly.type
_entity_poly.pdbx_seq_one_letter_code
_entity_poly.pdbx_strand_id
1 'polypeptide(L)'
;MGGYVCRITALDPAPKEFFEVENNEKLDPSDAEFVDAIHTGLSLLNILPSIAIPQPVGHLDFYVNEGFHQTGCYITLASIWDVNNNLEEDLIDIVGNEVTYNFNVRVFQGECSSCGSNSSSCGLLGPRAIEYTDKSRENVVLFIKTAAESPFCVQHYVVSISTGIIVQDESPSGGVITFEVIGNTGYFTDKA
;
A
#
# COMPACT_ATOMS: atom_id res chain seq x y z
N MET A 1 4.86 -21.84 -31.22
CA MET A 1 3.74 -21.42 -30.35
C MET A 1 4.35 -20.50 -29.31
N GLY A 2 4.28 -19.18 -29.51
CA GLY A 2 4.72 -18.21 -28.50
C GLY A 2 3.53 -17.94 -27.59
N GLY A 3 3.61 -18.31 -26.33
CA GLY A 3 2.59 -17.97 -25.34
C GLY A 3 2.78 -16.53 -24.89
N TYR A 4 1.73 -15.73 -24.94
CA TYR A 4 1.69 -14.42 -24.28
C TYR A 4 1.48 -14.64 -22.78
N VAL A 5 2.19 -13.87 -21.95
CA VAL A 5 2.01 -13.88 -20.50
C VAL A 5 0.78 -13.03 -20.17
N CYS A 6 -0.25 -13.62 -19.55
CA CYS A 6 -1.48 -12.89 -19.22
C CYS A 6 -1.31 -11.94 -18.03
N ARG A 7 -0.45 -12.29 -17.07
CA ARG A 7 -0.23 -11.47 -15.88
C ARG A 7 1.17 -11.65 -15.30
N ILE A 8 1.78 -10.55 -14.90
CA ILE A 8 2.95 -10.52 -14.02
C ILE A 8 2.56 -9.73 -12.76
N THR A 9 2.89 -10.28 -11.60
CA THR A 9 2.81 -9.56 -10.32
C THR A 9 4.22 -9.41 -9.78
N ALA A 10 4.68 -8.18 -9.60
CA ALA A 10 6.00 -7.86 -9.09
C ALA A 10 5.93 -7.49 -7.61
N LEU A 11 6.67 -8.21 -6.78
CA LEU A 11 6.73 -7.99 -5.34
C LEU A 11 8.04 -7.27 -5.02
N ASP A 12 7.93 -6.05 -4.53
CA ASP A 12 9.02 -5.13 -4.20
C ASP A 12 10.12 -5.07 -5.30
N PRO A 13 9.80 -4.54 -6.50
CA PRO A 13 10.73 -4.51 -7.63
C PRO A 13 12.04 -3.80 -7.28
N ALA A 14 13.15 -4.46 -7.57
CA ALA A 14 14.49 -3.97 -7.28
C ALA A 14 15.01 -2.94 -8.32
N PRO A 15 15.86 -1.97 -7.91
CA PRO A 15 16.49 -0.98 -8.78
C PRO A 15 17.21 -1.58 -9.97
N LYS A 16 16.99 -1.02 -11.17
CA LYS A 16 17.73 -1.44 -12.37
C LYS A 16 19.24 -1.23 -12.19
N GLU A 17 19.63 -0.19 -11.44
CA GLU A 17 21.02 0.11 -11.08
C GLU A 17 21.64 -0.99 -10.23
N PHE A 18 20.83 -1.72 -9.43
CA PHE A 18 21.32 -2.83 -8.62
C PHE A 18 21.75 -4.01 -9.48
N PHE A 19 21.09 -4.22 -10.62
CA PHE A 19 21.38 -5.30 -11.56
C PHE A 19 22.16 -4.86 -12.81
N GLU A 20 22.53 -3.58 -12.89
CA GLU A 20 23.22 -2.97 -14.04
C GLU A 20 22.51 -3.21 -15.39
N VAL A 21 21.17 -3.24 -15.39
CA VAL A 21 20.36 -3.50 -16.59
C VAL A 21 19.88 -2.22 -17.27
N GLU A 22 19.68 -2.30 -18.59
CA GLU A 22 19.16 -1.20 -19.38
C GLU A 22 17.65 -0.98 -19.16
N ASN A 23 17.14 0.20 -19.56
CA ASN A 23 15.71 0.53 -19.37
C ASN A 23 14.75 -0.36 -20.16
N ASN A 24 15.22 -1.08 -21.17
CA ASN A 24 14.43 -2.05 -21.96
C ASN A 24 14.54 -3.48 -21.41
N GLU A 25 15.29 -3.66 -20.32
CA GLU A 25 15.48 -4.95 -19.64
C GLU A 25 14.85 -4.95 -18.24
N LYS A 26 14.39 -3.78 -17.76
CA LYS A 26 13.59 -3.69 -16.54
C LYS A 26 12.15 -4.14 -16.84
N LEU A 27 11.46 -4.58 -15.79
CA LEU A 27 10.02 -4.83 -15.86
C LEU A 27 9.27 -3.56 -16.30
N ASP A 28 8.37 -3.71 -17.27
CA ASP A 28 7.46 -2.67 -17.70
C ASP A 28 6.08 -3.24 -18.13
N PRO A 29 5.05 -2.40 -18.32
CA PRO A 29 3.70 -2.86 -18.67
C PRO A 29 3.63 -3.75 -19.91
N SER A 30 4.58 -3.65 -20.86
CA SER A 30 4.57 -4.43 -22.10
C SER A 30 4.97 -5.90 -21.93
N ASP A 31 5.49 -6.30 -20.76
CA ASP A 31 5.93 -7.67 -20.49
C ASP A 31 4.77 -8.68 -20.33
N ALA A 32 3.54 -8.21 -20.10
CA ALA A 32 2.34 -9.04 -20.02
C ALA A 32 1.07 -8.26 -20.40
N GLU A 33 -0.05 -8.97 -20.61
CA GLU A 33 -1.36 -8.31 -20.79
C GLU A 33 -1.79 -7.47 -19.57
N PHE A 34 -1.25 -7.79 -18.39
CA PHE A 34 -1.46 -7.02 -17.17
C PHE A 34 -0.25 -7.19 -16.24
N VAL A 35 0.25 -6.07 -15.72
CA VAL A 35 1.40 -6.05 -14.81
C VAL A 35 0.97 -5.27 -13.58
N ASP A 36 1.02 -5.88 -12.41
CA ASP A 36 0.77 -5.21 -11.13
C ASP A 36 1.98 -5.30 -10.22
N ALA A 37 2.36 -4.20 -9.58
CA ALA A 37 3.49 -4.14 -8.68
C ALA A 37 3.04 -3.78 -7.27
N ILE A 38 3.66 -4.39 -6.27
CA ILE A 38 3.43 -4.11 -4.85
C ILE A 38 4.74 -3.60 -4.29
N HIS A 39 4.77 -2.31 -3.98
CA HIS A 39 5.87 -1.57 -3.39
C HIS A 39 5.67 -1.52 -1.88
N THR A 40 6.52 -2.22 -1.15
CA THR A 40 6.54 -2.20 0.30
C THR A 40 7.76 -1.46 0.83
N GLY A 41 8.85 -1.45 0.06
CA GLY A 41 10.10 -0.74 0.32
C GLY A 41 10.63 -0.88 1.75
N LEU A 42 11.76 -1.53 1.91
CA LEU A 42 12.41 -1.61 3.21
C LEU A 42 13.26 -0.36 3.44
N SER A 43 12.76 0.58 4.27
CA SER A 43 13.64 1.59 4.87
C SER A 43 14.50 0.92 5.95
N LEU A 44 15.74 0.60 5.60
CA LEU A 44 16.70 0.11 6.58
C LEU A 44 17.00 1.23 7.59
N LEU A 45 16.53 1.02 8.84
CA LEU A 45 16.88 1.81 10.02
C LEU A 45 16.47 3.30 9.99
N ASN A 46 15.60 3.75 9.09
CA ASN A 46 15.27 5.17 8.85
C ASN A 46 16.51 6.05 8.51
N ILE A 47 17.66 5.43 8.19
CA ILE A 47 18.94 6.11 7.92
C ILE A 47 19.57 5.69 6.59
N LEU A 48 19.11 4.60 5.97
CA LEU A 48 19.54 4.19 4.63
C LEU A 48 18.41 4.41 3.61
N PRO A 49 18.76 4.78 2.36
CA PRO A 49 17.80 4.85 1.27
C PRO A 49 17.14 3.47 1.08
N SER A 50 15.83 3.47 0.81
CA SER A 50 15.05 2.27 0.53
C SER A 50 15.74 1.44 -0.57
N ILE A 51 15.75 0.12 -0.40
CA ILE A 51 16.27 -0.80 -1.43
C ILE A 51 15.27 -1.04 -2.58
N ALA A 52 14.05 -0.48 -2.49
CA ALA A 52 13.03 -0.60 -3.52
C ALA A 52 12.95 0.64 -4.43
N ILE A 53 12.53 0.42 -5.69
CA ILE A 53 12.31 1.51 -6.65
C ILE A 53 11.03 2.29 -6.28
N PRO A 54 11.08 3.64 -6.16
CA PRO A 54 9.86 4.42 -5.96
C PRO A 54 9.08 4.68 -7.26
N GLN A 55 9.67 4.41 -8.43
CA GLN A 55 9.01 4.58 -9.72
C GLN A 55 8.04 3.42 -10.04
N PRO A 56 6.91 3.71 -10.69
CA PRO A 56 6.01 2.67 -11.17
C PRO A 56 6.65 1.81 -12.26
N VAL A 57 6.28 0.54 -12.28
CA VAL A 57 6.77 -0.47 -13.24
C VAL A 57 5.64 -1.26 -13.90
N GLY A 58 4.39 -1.06 -13.47
CA GLY A 58 3.25 -1.84 -13.94
C GLY A 58 2.14 -1.01 -14.58
N HIS A 59 1.06 -1.71 -14.91
CA HIS A 59 -0.24 -1.09 -15.16
C HIS A 59 -0.79 -0.47 -13.86
N LEU A 60 -0.69 -1.24 -12.77
CA LEU A 60 -0.99 -0.80 -11.41
C LEU A 60 0.23 -0.92 -10.50
N ASP A 61 0.45 0.08 -9.67
CA ASP A 61 1.51 0.09 -8.67
C ASP A 61 0.92 0.45 -7.30
N PHE A 62 0.92 -0.52 -6.39
CA PHE A 62 0.41 -0.38 -5.04
C PHE A 62 1.55 -0.03 -4.08
N TYR A 63 1.45 1.10 -3.39
CA TYR A 63 2.38 1.53 -2.36
C TYR A 63 1.75 1.29 -0.99
N VAL A 64 2.13 0.17 -0.38
CA VAL A 64 1.62 -0.27 0.92
C VAL A 64 2.34 0.51 2.01
N ASN A 65 1.60 1.11 2.93
CA ASN A 65 2.12 2.00 3.96
C ASN A 65 3.14 3.02 3.39
N GLU A 66 2.73 3.69 2.31
CA GLU A 66 3.51 4.69 1.57
C GLU A 66 4.72 4.12 0.80
N GLY A 67 4.98 2.81 0.90
CA GLY A 67 6.04 2.11 0.16
C GLY A 67 7.43 2.20 0.79
N PHE A 68 7.53 2.55 2.09
CA PHE A 68 8.83 2.60 2.79
C PHE A 68 8.79 2.31 4.31
N HIS A 69 7.63 2.45 4.97
CA HIS A 69 7.49 2.21 6.40
C HIS A 69 6.36 1.23 6.69
N GLN A 70 6.68 -0.07 6.70
CA GLN A 70 5.72 -1.09 7.10
C GLN A 70 5.54 -1.08 8.61
N THR A 71 4.28 -0.96 9.06
CA THR A 71 3.97 -1.00 10.49
C THR A 71 4.24 -2.42 11.02
N GLY A 72 4.77 -2.56 12.23
CA GLY A 72 5.10 -3.86 12.82
C GLY A 72 6.45 -4.44 12.36
N CYS A 73 7.00 -3.96 11.25
CA CYS A 73 8.34 -4.34 10.81
C CYS A 73 9.39 -3.46 11.51
N TYR A 74 10.14 -4.04 12.44
CA TYR A 74 11.24 -3.36 13.13
C TYR A 74 12.57 -4.00 12.74
N ILE A 75 13.22 -3.42 11.74
CA ILE A 75 14.58 -3.82 11.38
C ILE A 75 15.53 -3.25 12.43
N THR A 76 16.13 -4.12 13.22
CA THR A 76 17.22 -3.74 14.13
C THR A 76 18.56 -4.05 13.48
N LEU A 77 19.64 -3.44 13.97
CA LEU A 77 20.99 -3.84 13.56
C LEU A 77 21.21 -5.34 13.77
N ALA A 78 20.68 -5.91 14.85
CA ALA A 78 20.76 -7.35 15.10
C ALA A 78 20.04 -8.17 14.02
N SER A 79 18.91 -7.68 13.50
CA SER A 79 18.15 -8.34 12.44
C SER A 79 18.94 -8.43 11.12
N ILE A 80 19.77 -7.43 10.81
CA ILE A 80 20.62 -7.39 9.61
C ILE A 80 21.76 -8.41 9.66
N TRP A 81 22.26 -8.72 10.86
CA TRP A 81 23.36 -9.67 11.06
C TRP A 81 22.88 -11.12 11.24
N ASP A 82 21.57 -11.35 11.33
CA ASP A 82 21.01 -12.69 11.43
C ASP A 82 20.80 -13.28 10.04
N VAL A 83 21.68 -14.19 9.67
CA VAL A 83 21.64 -14.92 8.39
C VAL A 83 20.42 -15.83 8.24
N ASN A 84 19.63 -16.04 9.30
CA ASN A 84 18.38 -16.79 9.26
C ASN A 84 17.15 -15.88 9.16
N ASN A 85 17.31 -14.56 9.25
CA ASN A 85 16.19 -13.65 9.02
C ASN A 85 15.94 -13.56 7.52
N ASN A 86 14.86 -14.21 7.10
CA ASN A 86 14.32 -14.06 5.77
C ASN A 86 13.43 -12.80 5.74
N LEU A 87 14.03 -11.64 5.47
CA LEU A 87 13.32 -10.35 5.34
C LEU A 87 12.23 -10.36 4.24
N GLU A 88 12.15 -11.43 3.44
CA GLU A 88 11.22 -11.63 2.32
C GLU A 88 9.89 -12.30 2.74
N GLU A 89 9.79 -12.89 3.95
CA GLU A 89 8.59 -13.67 4.35
C GLU A 89 7.36 -12.79 4.63
N ASP A 90 7.55 -11.54 5.07
CA ASP A 90 6.44 -10.61 5.34
C ASP A 90 5.66 -10.26 4.06
N LEU A 91 6.31 -10.28 2.88
CA LEU A 91 5.68 -9.96 1.60
C LEU A 91 4.73 -11.06 1.14
N ILE A 92 5.11 -12.31 1.35
CA ILE A 92 4.29 -13.46 0.97
C ILE A 92 3.04 -13.51 1.85
N ASP A 93 3.09 -13.08 3.12
CA ASP A 93 1.89 -13.02 3.95
C ASP A 93 0.97 -11.83 3.60
N ILE A 94 1.52 -10.68 3.22
CA ILE A 94 0.73 -9.54 2.68
C ILE A 94 0.00 -9.96 1.39
N VAL A 95 0.65 -10.74 0.52
CA VAL A 95 0.14 -11.09 -0.82
C VAL A 95 -0.68 -12.39 -0.82
N GLY A 96 -0.27 -13.37 -0.01
CA GLY A 96 -0.59 -14.78 -0.16
C GLY A 96 -1.68 -15.30 0.77
N ASN A 97 -1.91 -14.69 1.95
CA ASN A 97 -2.80 -15.31 2.94
C ASN A 97 -4.13 -14.60 3.20
N GLU A 98 -4.32 -13.28 2.95
CA GLU A 98 -5.63 -12.69 3.32
C GLU A 98 -6.04 -11.33 2.70
N VAL A 99 -5.55 -10.95 1.53
CA VAL A 99 -6.11 -9.77 0.82
C VAL A 99 -7.14 -10.20 -0.22
N THR A 100 -8.20 -10.86 0.26
CA THR A 100 -9.43 -11.11 -0.51
C THR A 100 -10.58 -10.32 0.11
N TYR A 101 -10.44 -9.01 0.22
CA TYR A 101 -11.58 -8.14 0.52
C TYR A 101 -11.57 -6.93 -0.40
N ASN A 102 -12.77 -6.47 -0.78
CA ASN A 102 -13.01 -5.42 -1.76
C ASN A 102 -12.39 -4.09 -1.30
N PHE A 103 -11.10 -3.91 -1.53
CA PHE A 103 -10.41 -2.70 -1.18
C PHE A 103 -10.53 -1.65 -2.27
N ASN A 104 -11.28 -0.63 -1.94
CA ASN A 104 -11.45 0.56 -2.74
C ASN A 104 -10.33 1.54 -2.35
N VAL A 105 -9.17 1.43 -3.03
CA VAL A 105 -7.94 2.12 -2.63
C VAL A 105 -7.81 3.54 -3.19
N ARG A 106 -7.81 4.52 -2.30
CA ARG A 106 -6.80 5.59 -2.21
C ARG A 106 -7.05 6.46 -0.96
N VAL A 107 -6.15 6.50 0.01
CA VAL A 107 -6.19 7.53 1.08
C VAL A 107 -4.77 7.98 1.37
N PHE A 108 -4.40 9.17 0.90
CA PHE A 108 -3.23 9.89 1.38
C PHE A 108 -3.72 11.22 1.97
N GLN A 109 -3.55 11.42 3.28
CA GLN A 109 -3.93 12.66 3.97
C GLN A 109 -5.41 13.08 3.81
N GLY A 110 -6.33 12.14 3.62
CA GLY A 110 -7.75 12.42 3.40
C GLY A 110 -8.13 12.73 1.94
N GLU A 111 -7.14 12.87 1.06
CA GLU A 111 -7.33 12.99 -0.38
C GLU A 111 -7.54 11.61 -1.02
N CYS A 112 -8.31 11.60 -2.12
CA CYS A 112 -8.61 10.45 -2.98
C CYS A 112 -9.49 9.32 -2.39
N SER A 113 -10.30 9.60 -1.39
CA SER A 113 -11.19 8.65 -0.69
C SER A 113 -12.35 8.03 -1.50
N SER A 114 -12.45 8.32 -2.80
CA SER A 114 -13.53 7.81 -3.66
C SER A 114 -12.97 7.13 -4.91
N CYS A 115 -13.56 6.01 -5.29
CA CYS A 115 -13.17 5.24 -6.47
C CYS A 115 -13.64 5.80 -7.81
N GLY A 116 -14.34 6.94 -7.79
CA GLY A 116 -15.07 7.43 -8.95
C GLY A 116 -16.23 6.49 -9.34
N SER A 117 -17.03 6.91 -10.33
CA SER A 117 -18.22 6.15 -10.77
C SER A 117 -17.88 4.81 -11.43
N ASN A 118 -16.69 4.69 -12.03
CA ASN A 118 -16.27 3.51 -12.81
C ASN A 118 -15.25 2.64 -12.08
N SER A 119 -15.04 2.89 -10.78
CA SER A 119 -14.00 2.26 -9.95
C SER A 119 -12.57 2.42 -10.48
N SER A 120 -12.33 3.24 -11.50
CA SER A 120 -11.02 3.41 -12.13
C SER A 120 -9.99 4.13 -11.24
N SER A 121 -10.43 4.75 -10.15
CA SER A 121 -9.52 5.37 -9.18
C SER A 121 -9.05 4.40 -8.09
N CYS A 122 -9.61 3.19 -8.03
CA CYS A 122 -9.33 2.16 -7.04
C CYS A 122 -8.91 0.84 -7.69
N GLY A 123 -8.13 0.05 -6.96
CA GLY A 123 -7.76 -1.31 -7.36
C GLY A 123 -7.70 -2.21 -6.14
N LEU A 124 -7.97 -3.49 -6.36
CA LEU A 124 -7.84 -4.51 -5.32
C LEU A 124 -6.38 -4.95 -5.25
N LEU A 125 -5.76 -4.84 -4.07
CA LEU A 125 -4.40 -5.34 -3.86
C LEU A 125 -4.36 -6.87 -3.97
N GLY A 126 -3.27 -7.42 -4.51
CA GLY A 126 -3.01 -8.87 -4.51
C GLY A 126 -3.66 -9.64 -5.67
N PRO A 127 -4.07 -10.90 -5.48
CA PRO A 127 -4.59 -11.76 -6.58
C PRO A 127 -5.77 -11.17 -7.34
N ARG A 128 -6.55 -10.28 -6.73
CA ARG A 128 -7.71 -9.62 -7.35
C ARG A 128 -7.38 -8.32 -8.10
N ALA A 129 -6.11 -7.90 -8.17
CA ALA A 129 -5.71 -6.72 -8.94
C ALA A 129 -6.12 -6.80 -10.43
N ILE A 130 -6.20 -8.02 -10.96
CA ILE A 130 -6.66 -8.30 -12.33
C ILE A 130 -8.12 -7.87 -12.61
N GLU A 131 -8.92 -7.60 -11.58
CA GLU A 131 -10.29 -7.09 -11.69
C GLU A 131 -10.35 -5.57 -11.94
N TYR A 132 -9.21 -4.89 -11.98
CA TYR A 132 -9.14 -3.47 -12.29
C TYR A 132 -9.79 -3.16 -13.65
N THR A 133 -10.67 -2.16 -13.65
CA THR A 133 -11.61 -1.91 -14.74
C THR A 133 -10.94 -1.35 -16.00
N ASP A 134 -9.83 -0.61 -15.85
CA ASP A 134 -9.16 0.08 -16.95
C ASP A 134 -7.72 -0.42 -17.14
N LYS A 135 -7.58 -1.61 -17.72
CA LYS A 135 -6.28 -2.23 -18.01
C LYS A 135 -5.48 -1.52 -19.10
N SER A 136 -6.04 -0.49 -19.76
CA SER A 136 -5.32 0.30 -20.75
C SER A 136 -4.38 1.32 -20.13
N ARG A 137 -4.53 1.57 -18.83
CA ARG A 137 -3.70 2.54 -18.12
C ARG A 137 -2.41 1.91 -17.64
N GLU A 138 -1.34 2.68 -17.78
CA GLU A 138 -0.02 2.35 -17.30
C GLU A 138 0.36 3.28 -16.14
N ASN A 139 1.23 2.80 -15.25
CA ASN A 139 1.81 3.58 -14.17
C ASN A 139 0.75 4.17 -13.21
N VAL A 140 -0.33 3.44 -12.96
CA VAL A 140 -1.39 3.88 -12.03
C VAL A 140 -0.95 3.62 -10.59
N VAL A 141 -0.57 4.70 -9.90
CA VAL A 141 -0.17 4.66 -8.49
C VAL A 141 -1.39 4.59 -7.57
N LEU A 142 -1.40 3.66 -6.63
CA LEU A 142 -2.42 3.45 -5.59
C LEU A 142 -1.76 3.35 -4.22
N PHE A 143 -2.33 4.01 -3.20
CA PHE A 143 -1.79 3.99 -1.83
C PHE A 143 -2.75 3.32 -0.87
N ILE A 144 -2.26 2.33 -0.13
CA ILE A 144 -3.03 1.59 0.88
C ILE A 144 -2.25 1.54 2.19
N LYS A 145 -2.96 1.60 3.32
CA LYS A 145 -2.39 1.31 4.65
C LYS A 145 -2.84 -0.08 5.09
N THR A 146 -1.98 -0.79 5.79
CA THR A 146 -2.24 -2.12 6.39
C THR A 146 -1.96 -2.10 7.90
N ALA A 147 -2.37 -3.15 8.60
CA ALA A 147 -2.09 -3.33 10.02
C ALA A 147 -0.63 -3.76 10.26
N ALA A 148 -0.20 -3.73 11.52
CA ALA A 148 1.15 -4.14 11.95
C ALA A 148 1.35 -5.66 12.00
N GLU A 149 0.26 -6.41 12.17
CA GLU A 149 0.26 -7.85 12.38
C GLU A 149 -0.89 -8.48 11.58
N SER A 150 -0.78 -9.79 11.32
CA SER A 150 -1.84 -10.55 10.67
C SER A 150 -3.10 -10.63 11.55
N PRO A 151 -4.31 -10.41 10.99
CA PRO A 151 -4.59 -10.12 9.59
C PRO A 151 -4.23 -8.67 9.21
N PHE A 152 -3.45 -8.50 8.13
CA PHE A 152 -2.93 -7.19 7.72
C PHE A 152 -4.00 -6.24 7.12
N CYS A 153 -5.20 -6.74 6.86
CA CYS A 153 -6.29 -5.94 6.31
C CYS A 153 -6.81 -4.90 7.33
N VAL A 154 -7.10 -3.69 6.86
CA VAL A 154 -7.73 -2.63 7.65
C VAL A 154 -8.95 -2.09 6.92
N GLN A 155 -9.77 -1.23 7.52
CA GLN A 155 -10.83 -0.52 6.80
C GLN A 155 -10.56 0.98 6.88
N HIS A 156 -10.56 1.65 5.74
CA HIS A 156 -10.34 3.10 5.70
C HIS A 156 -11.68 3.84 5.80
N TYR A 157 -11.75 4.81 6.71
CA TYR A 157 -12.89 5.68 6.91
C TYR A 157 -12.46 7.14 6.79
N VAL A 158 -13.30 7.96 6.16
CA VAL A 158 -13.15 9.43 6.20
C VAL A 158 -14.18 9.98 7.16
N VAL A 159 -13.70 10.62 8.24
CA VAL A 159 -14.54 11.23 9.26
C VAL A 159 -14.39 12.74 9.18
N SER A 160 -15.50 13.45 8.97
CA SER A 160 -15.54 14.91 8.99
C SER A 160 -16.17 15.38 10.31
N ILE A 161 -15.40 16.12 11.10
CA ILE A 161 -15.84 16.64 12.41
C ILE A 161 -16.09 18.13 12.27
N SER A 162 -17.31 18.57 12.54
CA SER A 162 -17.66 19.99 12.64
C SER A 162 -17.83 20.35 14.12
N THR A 163 -16.98 21.26 14.64
CA THR A 163 -17.05 21.72 16.03
C THR A 163 -18.00 22.92 16.15
N GLY A 164 -18.84 22.94 17.18
CA GLY A 164 -20.04 23.77 17.23
C GLY A 164 -20.07 24.91 18.25
N ILE A 165 -18.96 25.26 18.91
CA ILE A 165 -18.99 26.27 19.99
C ILE A 165 -17.79 27.22 19.87
N ILE A 166 -18.07 28.47 19.51
CA ILE A 166 -17.20 29.61 19.84
C ILE A 166 -17.70 30.12 21.18
N VAL A 167 -17.00 29.81 22.26
CA VAL A 167 -17.26 30.48 23.54
C VAL A 167 -16.73 31.90 23.38
N GLN A 168 -17.62 32.90 23.28
CA GLN A 168 -17.19 34.29 23.36
C GLN A 168 -16.56 34.49 24.75
N ASP A 169 -15.32 34.96 24.78
CA ASP A 169 -14.43 35.18 25.95
C ASP A 169 -13.61 34.00 26.51
N GLU A 170 -13.57 32.82 25.87
CA GLU A 170 -12.59 31.79 26.23
C GLU A 170 -11.73 31.37 25.03
N SER A 171 -10.40 31.35 25.22
CA SER A 171 -9.48 30.73 24.27
C SER A 171 -9.87 29.27 24.07
N PRO A 172 -9.92 28.74 22.83
CA PRO A 172 -10.23 27.34 22.62
C PRO A 172 -9.26 26.46 23.44
N SER A 173 -9.81 25.64 24.34
CA SER A 173 -9.02 24.68 25.10
C SER A 173 -8.43 23.67 24.11
N GLY A 174 -7.10 23.62 24.00
CA GLY A 174 -6.42 22.59 23.22
C GLY A 174 -6.74 21.19 23.78
N GLY A 175 -6.90 20.21 22.91
CA GLY A 175 -7.22 18.82 23.28
C GLY A 175 -7.18 17.88 22.08
N VAL A 176 -7.25 16.57 22.35
CA VAL A 176 -7.34 15.52 21.32
C VAL A 176 -8.78 15.04 21.25
N ILE A 177 -9.37 15.08 20.04
CA ILE A 177 -10.68 14.48 19.79
C ILE A 177 -10.42 13.03 19.37
N THR A 178 -10.92 12.08 20.14
CA THR A 178 -10.93 10.65 19.79
C THR A 178 -12.35 10.25 19.39
N PHE A 179 -12.47 9.31 18.45
CA PHE A 179 -13.75 8.78 18.03
C PHE A 179 -13.71 7.25 17.95
N GLU A 180 -14.88 6.65 18.07
CA GLU A 180 -15.09 5.22 17.90
C GLU A 180 -16.16 5.02 16.83
N VAL A 181 -15.88 4.16 15.85
CA VAL A 181 -16.83 3.80 14.80
C VAL A 181 -17.56 2.54 15.26
N ILE A 182 -18.85 2.67 15.56
CA ILE A 182 -19.69 1.57 16.03
C ILE A 182 -20.63 1.15 14.88
N GLY A 183 -20.54 -0.10 14.44
CA GLY A 183 -21.37 -0.68 13.40
C GLY A 183 -22.03 -1.99 13.84
N ASN A 184 -22.90 -2.55 12.99
CA ASN A 184 -23.61 -3.79 13.29
C ASN A 184 -22.69 -5.03 13.39
N THR A 185 -21.48 -4.94 12.85
CA THR A 185 -20.47 -6.01 12.87
C THR A 185 -19.44 -5.84 13.98
N GLY A 186 -19.53 -4.81 14.82
CA GLY A 186 -18.57 -4.53 15.89
C GLY A 186 -18.23 -3.05 16.03
N TYR A 187 -17.21 -2.75 16.84
CA TYR A 187 -16.69 -1.39 17.04
C TYR A 187 -15.21 -1.32 16.67
N PHE A 188 -14.79 -0.19 16.12
CA PHE A 188 -13.40 0.12 15.79
C PHE A 188 -12.98 1.40 16.51
N THR A 189 -11.85 1.34 17.18
CA THR A 189 -11.30 2.45 17.97
C THR A 189 -9.97 2.87 17.37
N ASP A 190 -9.76 4.19 17.28
CA ASP A 190 -8.45 4.79 17.01
C ASP A 190 -7.58 4.65 18.28
N LYS A 191 -7.10 3.44 18.54
CA LYS A 191 -6.10 3.21 19.60
C LYS A 191 -4.72 3.27 18.95
N ALA A 192 -4.00 4.33 19.34
CA ALA A 192 -2.61 4.61 19.00
C ALA A 192 -1.65 3.48 19.41
#